data_AF-A0A0A8HRA0-F1
#
_entry.id   AF-A0A0A8HRA0-F1
#
_cell.length_a   1.000
_cell.length_b   1.000
_cell.length_c   1.000
_cell.angle_alpha   90.00
_cell.angle_beta   90.00
_cell.angle_gamma   90.00
#
_symmetry.space_group_name_H-M   'P 1'
#
loop_
_entity.id
_entity.type
_entity.pdbx_description
1 polymer ?
#
loop_
_entity_poly.entity_id
_entity_poly.type
_entity_poly.pdbx_seq_one_letter_code
_entity_poly.pdbx_strand_id
1 'polypeptide(L)' 'MKHQLDAKIYNNTHAMQMVHQLAVELVIEDALKNQRKQQLKHLIDEALQNKNEANFKTYTAEYLKLEELEVEIIS' A
#
# COMPACT_ATOMS: atom_id res chain seq x y z
N MET A 1 36.61 0.47 -25.73
CA MET A 1 35.24 0.93 -26.04
C MET A 1 34.16 -0.13 -25.83
N LYS A 2 34.36 -1.42 -26.19
CA LYS A 2 33.38 -2.51 -25.92
C LYS A 2 33.07 -2.74 -24.43
N HIS A 3 34.10 -2.88 -23.59
CA HIS A 3 33.94 -3.11 -22.14
C HIS A 3 33.13 -2.03 -21.39
N GLN A 4 33.19 -0.77 -21.85
CA GLN A 4 32.41 0.33 -21.24
C GLN A 4 30.93 0.28 -21.64
N LEU A 5 30.61 -0.25 -22.82
CA LEU A 5 29.22 -0.44 -23.27
C LEU A 5 28.55 -1.57 -22.50
N ASP A 6 29.25 -2.70 -22.32
CA ASP A 6 28.72 -3.87 -21.60
C ASP A 6 28.43 -3.56 -20.12
N ALA A 7 29.33 -2.85 -19.44
CA ALA A 7 29.12 -2.44 -18.04
C ALA A 7 27.94 -1.45 -17.91
N LYS A 8 27.78 -0.53 -18.87
CA LYS A 8 26.71 0.47 -18.85
C LYS A 8 25.33 -0.15 -19.13
N ILE A 9 25.27 -1.17 -20.01
CA ILE A 9 24.06 -1.95 -20.29
C ILE A 9 23.69 -2.81 -19.06
N TYR A 10 24.66 -3.49 -18.44
CA TYR A 10 24.42 -4.31 -17.25
C TYR A 10 23.83 -3.51 -16.08
N ASN A 11 24.39 -2.33 -15.80
CA ASN A 11 23.92 -1.46 -14.72
C ASN A 11 22.51 -0.90 -14.99
N ASN A 12 22.18 -0.62 -16.26
CA ASN A 12 20.86 -0.13 -16.62
C ASN A 12 19.78 -1.22 -16.48
N THR A 13 20.11 -2.45 -16.89
CA THR A 13 19.21 -3.62 -16.72
C THR A 13 18.96 -3.94 -15.24
N HIS A 14 19.99 -3.88 -14.39
CA HIS A 14 19.82 -4.06 -12.94
C HIS A 14 18.95 -2.98 -12.30
N ALA A 15 19.16 -1.71 -12.67
CA ALA A 15 18.34 -0.61 -12.17
C ALA A 15 16.87 -0.77 -12.59
N MET A 16 16.59 -1.17 -13.84
CA MET A 16 15.23 -1.44 -14.30
C MET A 16 14.58 -2.63 -13.58
N GLN A 17 15.33 -3.69 -13.27
CA GLN A 17 14.82 -4.82 -12.48
C GLN A 17 14.46 -4.41 -11.06
N MET A 18 15.30 -3.61 -10.40
CA MET A 18 15.00 -3.09 -9.05
C MET A 18 13.78 -2.16 -9.05
N VAL A 19 13.66 -1.26 -10.03
CA VAL A 19 12.49 -0.39 -10.18
C VAL A 19 11.23 -1.23 -10.40
N HIS A 20 11.30 -2.29 -11.21
CA HIS A 20 10.16 -3.15 -11.45
C HIS A 20 9.75 -3.93 -10.18
N GLN A 21 10.70 -4.45 -9.41
CA GLN A 21 10.42 -5.11 -8.13
C GLN A 21 9.74 -4.15 -7.15
N LEU A 22 10.28 -2.94 -7.00
CA LEU A 22 9.70 -1.91 -6.15
C LEU A 22 8.29 -1.50 -6.62
N ALA A 23 8.08 -1.36 -7.93
CA ALA A 23 6.77 -1.03 -8.47
C ALA A 23 5.74 -2.14 -8.20
N VAL A 24 6.14 -3.42 -8.30
CA VAL A 24 5.28 -4.55 -7.96
C VAL A 24 4.95 -4.56 -6.47
N GLU A 25 5.93 -4.33 -5.60
CA GLU A 25 5.72 -4.23 -4.15
C GLU A 25 4.73 -3.13 -3.79
N LEU A 26 4.91 -1.92 -4.35
CA LEU A 26 4.00 -0.79 -4.12
C LEU A 26 2.55 -1.09 -4.57
N VAL A 27 2.38 -1.70 -5.75
CA VAL A 27 1.04 -2.08 -6.25
C VAL A 27 0.39 -3.13 -5.34
N ILE A 28 1.16 -4.09 -4.83
CA ILE A 28 0.64 -5.11 -3.91
C ILE A 28 0.26 -4.48 -2.57
N GLU A 29 1.10 -3.61 -2.02
CA GLU A 29 0.82 -2.89 -0.77
C GLU A 29 -0.46 -2.05 -0.88
N ASP A 30 -0.61 -1.30 -1.97
CA ASP A 30 -1.81 -0.51 -2.25
C ASP A 30 -3.06 -1.39 -2.39
N ALA A 31 -2.95 -2.54 -3.06
CA ALA A 31 -4.06 -3.48 -3.20
C ALA A 31 -4.49 -4.05 -1.85
N LEU A 32 -3.54 -4.49 -1.02
CA LEU A 32 -3.80 -5.02 0.33
C LEU A 32 -4.41 -3.95 1.25
N LYS A 33 -3.90 -2.73 1.19
CA LYS A 33 -4.40 -1.58 1.95
C LYS A 33 -5.84 -1.26 1.55
N ASN A 34 -6.13 -1.19 0.25
CA ASN A 34 -7.47 -0.94 -0.26
C ASN A 34 -8.47 -2.05 0.12
N GLN A 35 -8.04 -3.31 0.02
CA GLN A 35 -8.83 -4.45 0.49
C GLN A 35 -9.16 -4.32 1.98
N ARG A 36 -8.17 -3.96 2.82
CA ARG A 36 -8.38 -3.78 4.25
C ARG A 36 -9.34 -2.62 4.55
N LYS A 37 -9.23 -1.50 3.85
CA LYS A 37 -10.17 -0.36 3.96
C LYS A 37 -11.60 -0.77 3.64
N GLN A 38 -11.82 -1.59 2.60
CA GLN A 38 -13.14 -2.12 2.27
C GLN A 38 -13.70 -3.04 3.38
N GLN A 39 -12.87 -3.92 3.94
CA GLN A 39 -13.27 -4.77 5.07
C GLN A 39 -13.65 -3.94 6.29
N LEU A 40 -12.87 -2.92 6.62
CA LEU A 40 -13.16 -2.03 7.75
C LEU A 40 -14.48 -1.28 7.58
N LYS A 41 -14.80 -0.80 6.36
CA LYS A 41 -16.12 -0.19 6.09
C LYS A 41 -17.26 -1.14 6.42
N HIS A 42 -17.20 -2.39 5.97
CA HIS A 42 -18.21 -3.40 6.31
C HIS A 42 -18.31 -3.67 7.82
N LEU A 43 -17.18 -3.77 8.51
CA LEU A 43 -17.15 -3.99 9.96
C LEU A 43 -17.68 -2.79 10.76
N ILE A 44 -17.44 -1.56 10.28
CA ILE A 44 -17.99 -0.33 10.85
C ILE A 44 -19.51 -0.32 10.70
N ASP A 45 -20.02 -0.63 9.50
CA ASP A 45 -21.47 -0.70 9.24
C ASP A 45 -22.14 -1.76 10.11
N GLU A 46 -21.52 -2.94 10.25
CA GLU A 46 -21.99 -4.00 11.14
C GLU A 46 -21.96 -3.57 12.60
N ALA A 47 -20.91 -2.88 13.04
CA ALA A 47 -20.84 -2.35 14.41
C ALA A 47 -21.93 -1.32 14.69
N LEU A 48 -22.29 -0.48 13.71
CA LEU A 48 -23.40 0.47 13.80
C LEU A 48 -24.75 -0.25 13.89
N GLN A 49 -25.00 -1.25 13.04
CA GLN A 49 -26.23 -2.07 13.08
C GLN A 49 -26.41 -2.76 14.42
N ASN A 50 -25.32 -3.30 14.98
CA ASN A 50 -25.30 -3.99 16.26
C ASN A 50 -25.18 -3.05 17.48
N LYS A 51 -25.12 -1.73 17.26
CA LYS A 51 -24.90 -0.70 18.31
C LYS A 51 -23.68 -0.98 19.19
N ASN A 52 -22.64 -1.59 18.62
CA ASN A 52 -21.41 -1.91 19.32
C ASN A 52 -20.41 -0.75 19.19
N GLU A 53 -20.46 0.16 20.17
CA GLU A 53 -19.62 1.36 20.20
C GLU A 53 -18.12 1.04 20.27
N ALA A 54 -17.73 -0.02 20.98
CA ALA A 54 -16.34 -0.41 21.11
C ALA A 54 -15.76 -0.82 19.75
N ASN A 55 -16.45 -1.71 19.04
CA ASN A 55 -16.04 -2.15 17.71
C ASN A 55 -16.04 -0.98 16.71
N PHE A 56 -17.06 -0.13 16.75
CA PHE A 56 -17.13 1.06 15.90
C PHE A 56 -15.90 1.95 16.08
N LYS A 57 -15.52 2.28 17.32
CA LYS A 57 -14.34 3.10 17.63
C LYS A 57 -13.06 2.44 17.14
N THR A 58 -12.89 1.14 17.40
CA THR A 58 -11.68 0.41 17.00
C THR A 58 -11.52 0.38 15.47
N TYR A 59 -12.56 0.00 14.73
CA TYR A 59 -12.48 -0.10 13.27
C TYR A 59 -12.36 1.26 12.60
N THR A 60 -13.02 2.29 13.14
CA THR A 60 -12.89 3.66 12.62
C THR A 60 -11.48 4.21 12.84
N ALA A 61 -10.88 3.98 14.01
CA ALA A 61 -9.51 4.40 14.28
C ALA A 61 -8.49 3.70 13.35
N GLU A 62 -8.67 2.40 13.11
CA GLU A 62 -7.83 1.67 12.16
C GLU A 62 -7.99 2.22 10.73
N TYR A 63 -9.23 2.50 10.30
CA TYR A 63 -9.52 3.07 8.99
C TYR A 63 -8.84 4.44 8.79
N LEU A 64 -8.96 5.33 9.78
CA LEU A 64 -8.34 6.66 9.74
C LEU A 64 -6.81 6.58 9.69
N LYS A 65 -6.20 5.66 10.45
CA LYS A 65 -4.75 5.44 10.42
C LYS A 65 -4.28 5.01 9.02
N LEU A 66 -5.05 4.17 8.32
CA LEU A 66 -4.73 3.79 6.94
C LEU A 66 -4.86 4.97 5.98
N GLU A 67 -5.77 5.91 6.20
CA GLU A 67 -5.88 7.14 5.41
C GLU A 67 -4.75 8.14 5.69
N GLU A 68 -4.34 8.33 6.94
CA GLU A 68 -3.20 9.20 7.29
C GLU A 68 -1.89 8.71 6.65
N LEU A 69 -1.64 7.39 6.69
CA LEU A 69 -0.54 6.74 5.97
C LEU A 69 -0.61 6.96 4.46
N GLU A 70 -1.78 7.24 3.88
CA GLU A 70 -1.93 7.54 2.45
C GLU A 70 -1.51 8.98 2.14
N VAL A 71 -1.85 9.93 3.01
CA VAL A 71 -1.47 11.34 2.86
C VAL A 71 0.04 11.54 3.00
N GLU A 72 0.68 10.83 3.93
CA GLU A 72 2.15 10.89 4.12
C GLU A 72 2.95 10.34 2.92
N ILE A 73 2.42 9.36 2.18
CA ILE A 73 3.11 8.78 1.02
C ILE A 73 3.04 9.70 -0.21
N ILE A 74 2.01 10.55 -0.29
CA ILE A 74 1.75 11.43 -1.44
C ILE A 74 2.31 12.87 -1.22
N SER A 75 2.71 13.21 0.02
CA SER A 75 3.25 14.52 0.42
C SER A 75 4.77 14.61 0.27
#